data_AF-A0AAD4TI39-F1
#
_entry.id   AF-A0AAD4TI39-F1
#
_cell.length_a   1.000
_cell.length_b   1.000
_cell.length_c   1.000
_cell.angle_alpha   90.00
_cell.angle_beta   90.00
_cell.angle_gamma   90.00
#
_symmetry.space_group_name_H-M   'P 1'
#
loop_
_entity.id
_entity.type
_entity.pdbx_description
1 polymer ?
#
loop_
_entity_poly.entity_id
_entity_poly.type
_entity_poly.pdbx_seq_one_letter_code
_entity_poly.pdbx_strand_id
1 'polypeptide(L)'
;MEACSWLWEAKNHNNELTQAFFTFSIILIGIAISWYLWVRKKPVDRYSRLPPGPLGLPVVGNVPFIDPELHRYFAKLTNKYGPIFKLKLGSKLVIVLGSPELAEAVLKEFDSTFANRAPTVAAMSFSYGGADMVFAEYGPHLRNVRALCAREILSKNTLDSFSTLRKQEIRRTLRSIYAKVNSTVDVRQEMYLTMLNVIMNMLWGGTHDDEDRNRIGVEFGRLAEEMINNLGRTNISDFFPVLEKFDLQGIDRQMKELISWLDTFFESLIDKRVKMDHELKLNGDENSKKNEFKDFLQVFQKLQDQGESKTPFTTTNLKALFM
;
A
#
# COMPACT_ATOMS: atom_id res chain seq x y z
N MET A 1 -33.23 -54.75 32.17
CA MET A 1 -31.78 -54.83 31.92
C MET A 1 -31.23 -53.53 31.31
N GLU A 2 -31.70 -52.35 31.74
CA GLU A 2 -31.27 -51.06 31.13
C GLU A 2 -30.54 -50.12 32.10
N ALA A 3 -30.49 -50.43 33.41
CA ALA A 3 -29.85 -49.57 34.40
C ALA A 3 -28.30 -49.66 34.46
N CYS A 4 -27.67 -50.51 33.65
CA CYS A 4 -26.21 -50.70 33.67
C CYS A 4 -25.48 -50.10 32.46
N SER A 5 -26.17 -49.82 31.35
CA SER A 5 -25.55 -49.19 30.17
C SER A 5 -25.12 -47.75 30.46
N TRP A 6 -25.97 -46.97 31.15
CA TRP A 6 -25.69 -45.56 31.47
C TRP A 6 -24.44 -45.33 32.34
N LEU A 7 -24.09 -46.30 33.19
CA LEU A 7 -22.99 -46.24 34.15
C LEU A 7 -21.68 -46.62 33.46
N TRP A 8 -21.77 -47.55 32.50
CA TRP A 8 -20.65 -47.92 31.65
C TRP A 8 -20.31 -46.78 30.69
N GLU A 9 -21.32 -46.14 30.11
CA GLU A 9 -21.19 -45.01 29.20
C GLU A 9 -20.67 -43.74 29.92
N ALA A 10 -21.17 -43.44 31.13
CA ALA A 10 -20.66 -42.35 31.96
C ALA A 10 -19.22 -42.58 32.45
N LYS A 11 -18.85 -43.84 32.76
CA LYS A 11 -17.49 -44.19 33.18
C LYS A 11 -16.49 -44.12 32.03
N ASN A 12 -16.91 -44.50 30.82
CA ASN A 12 -16.07 -44.41 29.63
C ASN A 12 -15.84 -42.95 29.22
N HIS A 13 -16.88 -42.11 29.30
CA HIS A 13 -16.78 -40.68 28.98
C HIS A 13 -15.84 -39.93 29.95
N ASN A 14 -15.90 -40.23 31.25
CA ASN A 14 -14.98 -39.64 32.24
C ASN A 14 -13.52 -40.07 32.04
N ASN A 15 -13.28 -41.29 31.57
CA ASN A 15 -11.93 -41.78 31.26
C ASN A 15 -11.36 -41.13 29.99
N GLU A 16 -12.17 -40.92 28.95
CA GLU A 16 -11.74 -40.20 27.75
C GLU A 16 -11.43 -38.73 28.03
N LEU A 17 -12.28 -38.06 28.82
CA LEU A 17 -12.06 -36.68 29.23
C LEU A 17 -10.78 -36.54 30.05
N THR A 18 -10.58 -37.40 31.06
CA THR A 18 -9.35 -37.37 31.87
C THR A 18 -8.10 -37.68 31.04
N GLN A 19 -8.18 -38.65 30.13
CA GLN A 19 -7.08 -38.96 29.21
C GLN A 19 -6.75 -37.78 28.29
N ALA A 20 -7.77 -37.08 27.77
CA ALA A 20 -7.58 -35.85 27.00
C ALA A 20 -6.92 -34.76 27.85
N PHE A 21 -7.37 -34.52 29.10
CA PHE A 21 -6.74 -33.54 29.99
C PHE A 21 -5.26 -33.86 30.25
N PHE A 22 -4.90 -35.13 30.44
CA PHE A 22 -3.51 -35.54 30.64
C PHE A 22 -2.67 -35.35 29.37
N THR A 23 -3.18 -35.70 28.19
CA THR A 23 -2.44 -35.49 26.93
C THR A 23 -2.24 -34.01 26.65
N PHE A 24 -3.27 -33.18 26.84
CA PHE A 24 -3.16 -31.73 26.75
C PHE A 24 -2.14 -31.17 27.75
N SER A 25 -2.15 -31.64 29.00
CA SER A 25 -1.21 -31.20 30.04
C SER A 25 0.24 -31.55 29.70
N ILE A 26 0.49 -32.76 29.19
CA ILE A 26 1.84 -33.19 28.76
C ILE A 26 2.32 -32.35 27.58
N ILE A 27 1.45 -32.06 26.61
CA ILE A 27 1.78 -31.19 25.47
C ILE A 27 2.13 -29.78 25.96
N LEU A 28 1.33 -29.20 26.86
CA LEU A 28 1.59 -27.87 27.44
C LEU A 28 2.92 -27.83 28.22
N ILE A 29 3.22 -28.86 29.02
CA ILE A 29 4.49 -28.96 29.74
C ILE A 29 5.66 -29.08 28.75
N GLY A 30 5.51 -29.89 27.69
CA GLY A 30 6.51 -30.02 26.63
C GLY A 30 6.78 -28.69 25.92
N ILE A 31 5.73 -27.93 25.61
CA ILE A 31 5.83 -26.58 25.04
C ILE A 31 6.52 -25.64 26.02
N ALA A 32 6.16 -25.65 27.31
CA ALA A 32 6.76 -24.79 28.33
C ALA A 32 8.25 -25.09 28.54
N ILE A 33 8.65 -26.36 28.57
CA ILE A 33 10.06 -26.77 28.67
C ILE A 33 10.81 -26.36 27.40
N SER A 34 10.26 -26.62 26.21
CA SER A 34 10.86 -26.21 24.95
C SER A 34 11.06 -24.70 24.87
N TRP A 35 10.03 -23.94 25.28
CA TRP A 35 10.06 -22.48 25.39
C TRP A 35 11.16 -22.00 26.36
N TYR A 36 11.21 -22.58 27.56
CA TYR A 36 12.20 -22.24 28.58
C TYR A 36 13.63 -22.52 28.12
N LEU A 37 13.87 -23.70 27.53
CA LEU A 37 15.16 -24.06 26.96
C LEU A 37 15.55 -23.13 25.82
N TRP A 38 14.58 -22.69 25.01
CA TRP A 38 14.82 -21.78 23.90
C TRP A 38 15.16 -20.36 24.36
N VAL A 39 14.44 -19.80 25.35
CA VAL A 39 14.79 -18.51 25.97
C VAL A 39 16.16 -18.55 26.64
N ARG A 40 16.53 -19.71 27.21
CA ARG A 40 17.85 -19.91 27.83
C ARG A 40 18.97 -20.23 26.85
N LYS A 41 18.68 -20.59 25.60
CA LYS A 41 19.72 -20.69 24.58
C LYS A 41 20.30 -19.30 24.39
N LYS A 42 21.52 -19.11 24.90
CA LYS A 42 22.36 -17.99 24.44
C LYS A 42 22.45 -18.13 22.92
N PRO A 43 22.17 -17.05 22.16
CA PRO A 43 22.31 -17.11 20.71
C PRO A 43 23.74 -17.59 20.42
N VAL A 44 23.86 -18.75 19.77
CA VAL A 44 25.14 -19.25 19.29
C VAL A 44 25.73 -18.14 18.41
N ASP A 45 27.00 -17.80 18.64
CA ASP A 45 27.77 -16.67 18.08
C ASP A 45 27.81 -16.55 16.53
N ARG A 46 27.02 -17.36 15.80
CA ARG A 46 26.81 -17.21 14.36
C ARG A 46 26.12 -15.89 13.96
N TYR A 47 25.64 -15.10 14.93
CA TYR A 47 24.99 -13.79 14.72
C TYR A 47 25.77 -12.60 15.30
N SER A 48 27.07 -12.73 15.59
CA SER A 48 27.87 -11.64 16.20
C SER A 48 27.92 -10.33 15.41
N ARG A 49 27.38 -10.32 14.18
CA ARG A 49 27.31 -9.14 13.29
C ARG A 49 25.93 -8.48 13.20
N LEU A 50 24.89 -9.04 13.83
CA LEU A 50 23.56 -8.43 13.76
C LEU A 50 23.33 -7.43 14.90
N PRO A 51 22.58 -6.34 14.64
CA PRO A 51 22.16 -5.41 15.69
C PRO A 51 21.44 -6.12 16.85
N PRO A 52 21.43 -5.50 18.04
CA PRO A 52 20.60 -5.95 19.16
C PRO A 52 19.11 -5.93 18.80
N GLY A 53 18.25 -6.54 19.61
CA GLY A 53 16.80 -6.50 19.38
C GLY A 53 16.03 -7.46 20.29
N PRO A 54 14.69 -7.34 20.36
CA PRO A 54 13.88 -8.25 21.16
C PRO A 54 13.94 -9.68 20.60
N LEU A 55 13.88 -10.64 21.52
CA LEU A 55 13.75 -12.06 21.20
C LEU A 55 12.28 -12.33 20.80
N GLY A 56 12.07 -12.86 19.59
CA GLY A 56 10.73 -13.26 19.13
C GLY A 56 10.25 -14.56 19.76
N LEU A 57 9.17 -15.17 19.25
CA LEU A 57 8.85 -16.59 19.46
C LEU A 57 9.52 -17.44 18.36
N PRO A 58 9.66 -18.77 18.52
CA PRO A 58 9.91 -19.68 17.42
C PRO A 58 8.86 -19.51 16.31
N VAL A 59 9.28 -19.67 15.05
CA VAL A 59 8.46 -19.55 13.83
C VAL A 59 7.89 -18.15 13.57
N VAL A 60 7.09 -17.59 14.46
CA VAL A 60 6.38 -16.31 14.26
C VAL A 60 7.19 -15.07 14.62
N GLY A 61 8.30 -15.23 15.35
CA GLY A 61 9.14 -14.10 15.76
C GLY A 61 8.39 -13.11 16.64
N ASN A 62 8.55 -11.82 16.39
CA ASN A 62 7.98 -10.72 17.15
C ASN A 62 6.54 -10.36 16.73
N VAL A 63 5.95 -11.01 15.72
CA VAL A 63 4.62 -10.65 15.18
C VAL A 63 3.54 -10.52 16.28
N PRO A 64 3.41 -11.46 17.24
CA PRO A 64 2.37 -11.36 18.28
C PRO A 64 2.57 -10.23 19.28
N PHE A 65 3.76 -9.61 19.29
CA PHE A 65 4.14 -8.58 20.26
C PHE A 65 4.24 -7.18 19.65
N ILE A 66 3.86 -7.05 18.37
CA ILE A 66 3.80 -5.75 17.69
C ILE A 66 2.59 -4.99 18.23
N ASP A 67 2.84 -3.75 18.67
CA ASP A 67 1.80 -2.78 18.96
C ASP A 67 1.34 -2.13 17.63
N PRO A 68 0.03 -2.08 17.34
CA PRO A 68 -0.52 -1.47 16.12
C PRO A 68 -0.05 -0.03 15.87
N GLU A 69 0.28 0.72 16.93
CA GLU A 69 0.90 2.04 16.83
C GLU A 69 2.40 1.92 16.49
N LEU A 70 2.70 1.42 15.29
CA LEU A 70 4.03 0.98 14.85
C LEU A 70 5.13 2.03 15.08
N HIS A 71 4.85 3.29 14.76
CA HIS A 71 5.82 4.38 14.91
C HIS A 71 6.19 4.63 16.38
N ARG A 72 5.21 4.57 17.31
CA ARG A 72 5.45 4.70 18.75
C ARG A 72 6.14 3.46 19.31
N TYR A 73 5.74 2.29 18.83
CA TYR A 73 6.35 1.01 19.20
C TYR A 73 7.83 0.99 18.85
N PHE A 74 8.19 1.32 17.61
CA PHE A 74 9.58 1.36 17.18
C PHE A 74 10.39 2.44 17.90
N ALA A 75 9.82 3.62 18.17
CA ALA A 75 10.50 4.64 18.97
C ALA A 75 10.84 4.15 20.39
N LYS A 76 9.93 3.43 21.06
CA LYS A 76 10.20 2.81 22.37
C LYS A 76 11.31 1.77 22.28
N LEU A 77 11.33 0.97 21.21
CA LEU A 77 12.37 -0.03 20.99
C LEU A 77 13.72 0.60 20.67
N THR A 78 13.77 1.69 19.90
CA THR A 78 14.98 2.48 19.66
C THR A 78 15.58 2.96 20.99
N ASN A 79 14.76 3.49 21.89
CA ASN A 79 15.22 3.91 23.22
C ASN A 79 15.79 2.76 24.06
N LYS A 80 15.31 1.53 23.84
CA LYS A 80 15.70 0.34 24.62
C LYS A 80 16.91 -0.40 24.03
N TYR A 81 16.95 -0.55 22.72
CA TYR A 81 17.93 -1.38 22.01
C TYR A 81 19.01 -0.55 21.30
N GLY A 82 18.84 0.76 21.21
CA GLY A 82 19.76 1.68 20.54
C GLY A 82 19.27 2.11 19.15
N PRO A 83 20.08 2.95 18.47
CA PRO A 83 19.70 3.59 17.20
C PRO A 83 19.54 2.62 16.03
N ILE A 84 20.04 1.39 16.15
CA ILE A 84 19.84 0.31 15.19
C ILE A 84 19.48 -0.97 15.92
N PHE A 85 18.40 -1.63 15.52
CA PHE A 85 17.99 -2.89 16.12
C PHE A 85 17.27 -3.80 15.13
N LYS A 86 17.21 -5.09 15.45
CA LYS A 86 16.56 -6.10 14.61
C LYS A 86 15.25 -6.60 15.20
N LEU A 87 14.36 -7.01 14.31
CA LEU A 87 13.12 -7.73 14.60
C LEU A 87 13.00 -8.91 13.65
N LYS A 88 12.38 -10.00 14.10
CA LYS A 88 12.00 -11.11 13.22
C LYS A 88 10.49 -11.11 13.07
N LEU A 89 9.94 -10.92 11.87
CA LEU A 89 8.51 -10.94 11.61
C LEU A 89 8.17 -12.18 10.77
N GLY A 90 7.70 -13.25 11.42
CA GLY A 90 7.59 -14.58 10.79
C GLY A 90 8.95 -15.04 10.27
N SER A 91 9.05 -15.27 8.96
CA SER A 91 10.30 -15.64 8.30
C SER A 91 11.19 -14.44 7.92
N LYS A 92 10.71 -13.20 8.02
CA LYS A 92 11.45 -12.00 7.59
C LYS A 92 12.31 -11.41 8.72
N LEU A 93 13.56 -11.08 8.42
CA LEU A 93 14.41 -10.26 9.29
C LEU A 93 14.23 -8.79 8.92
N VAL A 94 13.84 -7.96 9.89
CA VAL A 94 13.64 -6.52 9.73
C VAL A 94 14.69 -5.79 10.56
N ILE A 95 15.37 -4.83 9.95
CA ILE A 95 16.28 -3.92 10.64
C ILE A 95 15.61 -2.55 10.73
N VAL A 96 15.51 -2.01 11.94
CA VAL A 96 14.91 -0.71 12.21
C VAL A 96 16.03 0.29 12.49
N LEU A 97 15.95 1.43 11.81
CA LEU A 97 16.86 2.55 11.97
C LEU A 97 16.13 3.66 12.74
N GLY A 98 16.70 4.07 13.85
CA GLY A 98 16.11 5.03 14.78
C GLY A 98 16.92 6.30 14.96
N SER A 99 17.92 6.57 14.12
CA SER A 99 18.68 7.83 14.14
C SER A 99 18.79 8.47 12.76
N PRO A 100 18.88 9.81 12.69
CA PRO A 100 19.06 10.54 11.43
C PRO A 100 20.34 10.15 10.68
N GLU A 101 21.43 9.88 11.39
CA GLU A 101 22.73 9.54 10.80
C GLU A 101 22.68 8.20 10.07
N LEU A 102 21.98 7.21 10.66
CA LEU A 102 21.76 5.92 10.01
C LEU A 102 20.80 6.02 8.83
N ALA A 103 19.78 6.87 8.93
CA ALA A 103 18.87 7.13 7.82
C ALA A 103 19.62 7.81 6.65
N GLU A 104 20.52 8.75 6.93
CA GLU A 104 21.38 9.38 5.92
C GLU A 104 22.33 8.37 5.26
N ALA A 105 23.01 7.53 6.04
CA ALA A 105 23.85 6.48 5.49
C ALA A 105 23.07 5.57 4.52
N VAL A 106 21.88 5.11 4.91
CA VAL A 106 21.08 4.17 4.10
C VAL A 106 20.42 4.84 2.89
N LEU A 107 19.92 6.07 3.05
CA LEU A 107 19.14 6.77 2.01
C LEU A 107 19.98 7.63 1.07
N LYS A 108 21.25 7.91 1.41
CA LYS A 108 22.16 8.69 0.56
C LYS A 108 23.46 7.95 0.24
N GLU A 109 24.22 7.52 1.26
CA GLU A 109 25.55 6.93 1.02
C GLU A 109 25.47 5.56 0.36
N PHE A 110 24.50 4.75 0.78
CA PHE A 110 24.26 3.39 0.29
C PHE A 110 22.91 3.26 -0.43
N ASP A 111 22.41 4.35 -0.99
CA ASP A 111 21.05 4.47 -1.56
C ASP A 111 20.73 3.35 -2.58
N SER A 112 21.65 3.05 -3.48
CA SER A 112 21.53 2.01 -4.50
C SER A 112 21.50 0.60 -3.93
N THR A 113 22.15 0.36 -2.79
CA THR A 113 22.15 -0.94 -2.10
C THR A 113 20.79 -1.20 -1.44
N PHE A 114 20.15 -0.15 -0.91
CA PHE A 114 18.88 -0.23 -0.19
C PHE A 114 17.68 0.29 -1.02
N ALA A 115 17.84 0.45 -2.33
CA ALA A 115 16.82 1.02 -3.20
C ALA A 115 15.60 0.12 -3.41
N ASN A 116 15.78 -1.20 -3.30
CA ASN A 116 14.72 -2.18 -3.52
C ASN A 116 13.77 -2.29 -2.33
N ARG A 117 12.49 -2.54 -2.62
CA ARG A 117 11.44 -2.74 -1.61
C ARG A 117 11.10 -4.22 -1.46
N ALA A 118 10.51 -4.56 -0.32
CA ALA A 118 9.88 -5.86 -0.09
C ALA A 118 8.35 -5.66 -0.08
N PRO A 119 7.70 -5.56 -1.24
CA PRO A 119 6.27 -5.28 -1.32
C PRO A 119 5.46 -6.39 -0.62
N THR A 120 4.33 -5.99 -0.04
CA THR A 120 3.30 -6.91 0.42
C THR A 120 2.52 -7.48 -0.76
N VAL A 121 1.75 -8.53 -0.54
CA VAL A 121 0.82 -9.07 -1.54
C VAL A 121 -0.13 -7.99 -2.06
N ALA A 122 -0.68 -7.16 -1.15
CA ALA A 122 -1.53 -6.04 -1.53
C ALA A 122 -0.79 -5.01 -2.38
N ALA A 123 0.45 -4.66 -2.01
CA ALA A 123 1.26 -3.71 -2.76
C ALA A 123 1.64 -4.23 -4.15
N MET A 124 1.91 -5.54 -4.29
CA MET A 124 2.17 -6.16 -5.58
C MET A 124 0.97 -6.06 -6.50
N SER A 125 -0.23 -6.36 -6.00
CA SER A 125 -1.45 -6.18 -6.79
C SER A 125 -1.67 -4.71 -7.12
N PHE A 126 -1.60 -3.80 -6.13
CA PHE A 126 -1.78 -2.35 -6.30
C PHE A 126 -0.87 -1.74 -7.37
N SER A 127 0.40 -2.17 -7.42
CA SER A 127 1.42 -1.64 -8.32
C SER A 127 1.46 -2.33 -9.69
N TYR A 128 0.46 -3.13 -10.05
CA TYR A 128 0.46 -3.93 -11.27
C TYR A 128 1.70 -4.83 -11.40
N GLY A 129 2.08 -5.47 -10.30
CA GLY A 129 3.26 -6.34 -10.23
C GLY A 129 4.58 -5.58 -10.09
N GLY A 130 4.58 -4.37 -9.52
CA GLY A 130 5.77 -3.52 -9.39
C GLY A 130 6.11 -2.74 -10.66
N ALA A 131 5.11 -2.34 -11.43
CA ALA A 131 5.28 -1.51 -12.62
C ALA A 131 5.28 0.00 -12.32
N ASP A 132 4.90 0.37 -11.09
CA ASP A 132 4.74 1.74 -10.58
C ASP A 132 6.10 2.41 -10.24
N MET A 133 6.05 3.60 -9.63
CA MET A 133 7.27 4.32 -9.20
C MET A 133 7.65 4.10 -7.73
N VAL A 134 6.76 3.46 -6.95
CA VAL A 134 6.97 3.20 -5.53
C VAL A 134 7.58 1.82 -5.34
N PHE A 135 6.95 0.75 -5.83
CA PHE A 135 7.33 -0.64 -5.57
C PHE A 135 8.18 -1.31 -6.66
N ALA A 136 8.35 -0.69 -7.82
CA ALA A 136 9.27 -1.20 -8.84
C ALA A 136 10.71 -1.38 -8.32
N GLU A 137 11.36 -2.43 -8.82
CA GLU A 137 12.76 -2.71 -8.53
C GLU A 137 13.68 -1.61 -9.09
N TYR A 138 14.78 -1.37 -8.39
CA TYR A 138 15.78 -0.41 -8.81
C TYR A 138 16.43 -0.85 -10.11
N GLY A 139 16.30 0.01 -11.13
CA GLY A 139 16.80 -0.28 -12.46
C GLY A 139 16.49 0.85 -13.44
N PRO A 140 16.75 0.62 -14.74
CA PRO A 140 16.43 1.58 -15.80
C PRO A 140 14.96 2.00 -15.80
N HIS A 141 14.03 1.06 -15.61
CA HIS A 141 12.58 1.34 -15.56
C HIS A 141 12.25 2.39 -14.49
N LEU A 142 12.54 2.10 -13.22
CA LEU A 142 12.25 3.01 -12.10
C LEU A 142 12.86 4.41 -12.30
N ARG A 143 14.12 4.47 -12.79
CA ARG A 143 14.79 5.75 -13.05
C ARG A 143 14.11 6.54 -14.16
N ASN A 144 13.72 5.88 -15.24
CA ASN A 144 13.03 6.52 -16.37
C ASN A 144 11.67 7.07 -15.95
N VAL A 145 10.89 6.26 -15.22
CA VAL A 145 9.57 6.66 -14.70
C VAL A 145 9.69 7.86 -13.75
N ARG A 146 10.63 7.84 -12.80
CA ARG A 146 10.84 8.96 -11.88
C ARG A 146 11.29 10.23 -12.61
N ALA A 147 12.20 10.10 -13.57
CA ALA A 147 12.68 11.23 -14.37
C ALA A 147 11.54 11.86 -15.19
N LEU A 148 10.71 11.03 -15.80
CA LEU A 148 9.51 11.43 -16.55
C LEU A 148 8.52 12.17 -15.64
N CYS A 149 8.17 11.59 -14.48
CA CYS A 149 7.29 12.23 -13.52
C CYS A 149 7.84 13.57 -13.04
N ALA A 150 9.13 13.66 -12.72
CA ALA A 150 9.75 14.91 -12.29
C ALA A 150 9.74 15.99 -13.40
N ARG A 151 10.01 15.60 -14.65
CA ARG A 151 10.18 16.53 -15.77
C ARG A 151 8.87 16.99 -16.39
N GLU A 152 7.90 16.09 -16.53
CA GLU A 152 6.69 16.38 -17.29
C GLU A 152 5.48 16.64 -16.39
N ILE A 153 5.42 15.99 -15.23
CA ILE A 153 4.25 15.99 -14.35
C ILE A 153 4.43 16.97 -13.18
N LEU A 154 5.54 16.83 -12.44
CA LEU A 154 5.83 17.59 -11.22
C LEU A 154 6.69 18.83 -11.49
N SER A 155 6.92 19.17 -12.76
CA SER A 155 7.71 20.35 -13.11
C SER A 155 6.99 21.62 -12.70
N LYS A 156 7.75 22.67 -12.40
CA LYS A 156 7.19 23.99 -12.07
C LYS A 156 6.20 24.48 -13.13
N ASN A 157 6.55 24.34 -14.41
CA ASN A 157 5.71 24.82 -15.51
C ASN A 157 4.37 24.05 -15.57
N THR A 158 4.39 22.74 -15.37
CA THR A 158 3.19 21.91 -15.32
C THR A 158 2.35 22.23 -14.07
N LEU A 159 2.98 22.38 -12.90
CA LEU A 159 2.26 22.75 -11.69
C LEU A 159 1.66 24.16 -11.77
N ASP A 160 2.33 25.11 -12.41
CA ASP A 160 1.85 26.48 -12.60
C ASP A 160 0.68 26.53 -13.59
N SER A 161 0.69 25.70 -14.64
CA SER A 161 -0.44 25.61 -15.58
C SER A 161 -1.73 25.20 -14.87
N PHE A 162 -1.65 24.26 -13.92
CA PHE A 162 -2.80 23.80 -13.13
C PHE A 162 -3.25 24.76 -12.01
N SER A 163 -2.61 25.92 -11.84
CA SER A 163 -2.95 26.91 -10.79
C SER A 163 -4.42 27.30 -10.79
N THR A 164 -5.01 27.52 -11.97
CA THR A 164 -6.43 27.90 -12.10
C THR A 164 -7.35 26.79 -11.64
N LEU A 165 -7.11 25.53 -12.05
CA LEU A 165 -7.92 24.37 -11.66
C LEU A 165 -7.87 24.16 -10.15
N ARG A 166 -6.68 24.24 -9.53
CA ARG A 166 -6.54 24.16 -8.07
C ARG A 166 -7.32 25.25 -7.36
N LYS A 167 -7.19 26.52 -7.79
CA LYS A 167 -7.93 27.64 -7.20
C LYS A 167 -9.44 27.50 -7.34
N GLN A 168 -9.91 27.04 -8.50
CA GLN A 168 -11.33 26.77 -8.69
C GLN A 168 -11.84 25.74 -7.70
N GLU A 169 -11.05 24.68 -7.44
CA GLU A 169 -11.48 23.63 -6.54
C GLU A 169 -11.55 24.06 -5.08
N ILE A 170 -10.51 24.75 -4.61
CA ILE A 170 -10.54 25.33 -3.27
C ILE A 170 -11.74 26.28 -3.11
N ARG A 171 -12.09 27.07 -4.13
CA ARG A 171 -13.28 27.93 -4.10
C ARG A 171 -14.59 27.15 -4.10
N ARG A 172 -14.67 25.95 -4.70
CA ARG A 172 -15.85 25.09 -4.62
C ARG A 172 -16.02 24.56 -3.19
N THR A 173 -14.95 24.02 -2.61
CA THR A 173 -14.95 23.55 -1.22
C THR A 173 -15.35 24.64 -0.24
N LEU A 174 -14.77 25.84 -0.37
CA LEU A 174 -15.12 26.98 0.49
C LEU A 174 -16.59 27.36 0.37
N ARG A 175 -17.16 27.32 -0.84
CA ARG A 175 -18.60 27.57 -1.05
C ARG A 175 -19.47 26.48 -0.40
N SER A 176 -19.08 25.20 -0.53
CA SER A 176 -19.76 24.08 0.14
C SER A 176 -19.78 24.24 1.66
N ILE A 177 -18.62 24.58 2.24
CA ILE A 177 -18.49 24.82 3.69
C ILE A 177 -19.31 26.04 4.11
N TYR A 178 -19.25 27.14 3.34
CA TYR A 178 -20.01 28.35 3.65
C TYR A 178 -21.53 28.15 3.56
N ALA A 179 -22.00 27.28 2.66
CA ALA A 179 -23.41 26.90 2.60
C ALA A 179 -23.87 26.13 3.85
N LYS A 180 -22.95 25.57 4.63
CA LYS A 180 -23.20 24.84 5.88
C LYS A 180 -22.95 25.70 7.12
N VAL A 181 -22.94 27.04 7.01
CA VAL A 181 -22.85 27.93 8.17
C VAL A 181 -23.96 27.58 9.18
N ASN A 182 -23.60 27.55 10.46
CA ASN A 182 -24.42 27.06 11.57
C ASN A 182 -24.69 25.54 11.60
N SER A 183 -24.02 24.74 10.77
CA SER A 183 -24.02 23.27 10.82
C SER A 183 -22.65 22.71 11.16
N THR A 184 -22.59 21.46 11.64
CA THR A 184 -21.34 20.73 11.83
C THR A 184 -20.77 20.28 10.49
N VAL A 185 -19.45 20.45 10.30
CA VAL A 185 -18.74 20.07 9.07
C VAL A 185 -17.69 19.01 9.40
N ASP A 186 -17.70 17.90 8.67
CA ASP A 186 -16.63 16.92 8.70
C ASP A 186 -15.45 17.41 7.84
N VAL A 187 -14.45 18.00 8.51
CA VAL A 187 -13.25 18.53 7.85
C VAL A 187 -12.44 17.44 7.16
N ARG A 188 -12.42 16.21 7.69
CA ARG A 188 -11.68 15.10 7.07
C ARG A 188 -12.28 14.78 5.72
N GLN A 189 -13.60 14.63 5.67
CA GLN A 189 -14.31 14.31 4.43
C GLN A 189 -14.18 15.44 3.40
N GLU A 190 -14.37 16.70 3.81
CA GLU A 190 -14.25 17.85 2.91
C GLU A 190 -12.82 17.98 2.34
N MET A 191 -11.78 17.84 3.18
CA MET A 191 -10.39 17.91 2.71
C MET A 191 -10.03 16.73 1.80
N TYR A 192 -10.50 15.53 2.12
CA TYR A 192 -10.29 14.34 1.29
C TYR A 192 -10.88 14.52 -0.11
N LEU A 193 -12.17 14.89 -0.20
CA LEU A 193 -12.84 15.11 -1.48
C LEU A 193 -12.19 16.25 -2.26
N THR A 194 -11.79 17.32 -1.57
CA THR A 194 -11.09 18.45 -2.20
C THR A 194 -9.78 18.01 -2.84
N MET A 195 -8.95 17.25 -2.13
CA MET A 195 -7.66 16.80 -2.68
C MET A 195 -7.84 15.77 -3.78
N LEU A 196 -8.79 14.84 -3.63
CA LEU A 196 -9.14 13.91 -4.69
C LEU A 196 -9.54 14.66 -5.96
N ASN A 197 -10.45 15.61 -5.84
CA ASN A 197 -10.90 16.44 -6.95
C ASN A 197 -9.79 17.29 -7.57
N VAL A 198 -8.90 17.86 -6.76
CA VAL A 198 -7.72 18.59 -7.26
C VAL A 198 -6.85 17.66 -8.10
N ILE A 199 -6.50 16.48 -7.58
CA ILE A 199 -5.67 15.50 -8.28
C ILE A 199 -6.37 15.07 -9.57
N MET A 200 -7.63 14.64 -9.51
CA MET A 200 -8.40 14.20 -10.68
C MET A 200 -8.50 15.30 -11.74
N ASN A 201 -8.75 16.56 -11.37
CA ASN A 201 -8.78 17.65 -12.34
C ASN A 201 -7.42 17.92 -12.99
N MET A 202 -6.31 17.76 -12.25
CA MET A 202 -4.97 17.89 -12.81
C MET A 202 -4.63 16.73 -13.74
N LEU A 203 -5.00 15.50 -13.37
CA LEU A 203 -4.77 14.31 -14.18
C LEU A 203 -5.54 14.35 -15.50
N TRP A 204 -6.78 14.83 -15.48
CA TRP A 204 -7.73 14.71 -16.61
C TRP A 204 -8.15 16.02 -17.26
N GLY A 205 -7.56 17.15 -16.85
CA GLY A 205 -7.82 18.46 -17.47
C GLY A 205 -9.20 19.08 -17.18
N GLY A 206 -9.92 18.60 -16.16
CA GLY A 206 -11.20 19.18 -15.74
C GLY A 206 -12.39 18.90 -16.68
N THR A 207 -12.34 17.81 -17.45
CA THR A 207 -13.29 17.44 -18.51
C THR A 207 -14.63 16.83 -18.03
N HIS A 208 -14.89 16.80 -16.72
CA HIS A 208 -16.08 16.17 -16.16
C HIS A 208 -17.13 17.23 -15.81
N ASP A 209 -18.38 17.00 -16.26
CA ASP A 209 -19.55 17.73 -15.75
C ASP A 209 -19.68 17.51 -14.23
N ASP A 210 -20.28 18.45 -13.52
CA ASP A 210 -20.38 18.48 -12.06
C ASP A 210 -21.08 17.22 -11.50
N GLU A 211 -22.01 16.62 -12.26
CA GLU A 211 -22.71 15.38 -11.87
C GLU A 211 -21.83 14.13 -12.00
N ASP A 212 -21.17 13.95 -13.16
CA ASP A 212 -20.23 12.87 -13.41
C ASP A 212 -19.06 12.91 -12.42
N ARG A 213 -18.59 14.12 -12.14
CA ARG A 213 -17.51 14.38 -11.20
C ARG A 213 -17.86 13.99 -9.76
N ASN A 214 -19.06 14.34 -9.29
CA ASN A 214 -19.48 13.96 -7.93
C ASN A 214 -19.64 12.45 -7.81
N ARG A 215 -20.25 11.80 -8.81
CA ARG A 215 -20.42 10.34 -8.82
C ARG A 215 -19.08 9.62 -8.84
N ILE A 216 -18.19 10.02 -9.76
CA ILE A 216 -16.85 9.46 -9.89
C ILE A 216 -16.03 9.72 -8.62
N GLY A 217 -16.06 10.94 -8.07
CA GLY A 217 -15.31 11.28 -6.86
C GLY A 217 -15.74 10.45 -5.65
N VAL A 218 -17.04 10.17 -5.50
CA VAL A 218 -17.56 9.31 -4.42
C VAL A 218 -17.21 7.85 -4.64
N GLU A 219 -17.45 7.30 -5.84
CA GLU A 219 -17.16 5.90 -6.15
C GLU A 219 -15.65 5.60 -6.09
N PHE A 220 -14.83 6.43 -6.75
CA PHE A 220 -13.37 6.32 -6.70
C PHE A 220 -12.84 6.54 -5.28
N GLY A 221 -13.38 7.52 -4.54
CA GLY A 221 -12.97 7.80 -3.17
C GLY A 221 -13.16 6.59 -2.24
N ARG A 222 -14.33 5.94 -2.33
CA ARG A 222 -14.61 4.71 -1.56
C ARG A 222 -13.62 3.60 -1.91
N LEU A 223 -13.34 3.39 -3.19
CA LEU A 223 -12.41 2.34 -3.63
C LEU A 223 -10.97 2.65 -3.24
N ALA A 224 -10.55 3.90 -3.33
CA ALA A 224 -9.23 4.35 -2.86
C ALA A 224 -9.08 4.10 -1.35
N GLU A 225 -10.11 4.36 -0.56
CA GLU A 225 -10.11 4.04 0.87
C GLU A 225 -10.00 2.52 1.12
N GLU A 226 -10.77 1.69 0.40
CA GLU A 226 -10.70 0.23 0.50
C GLU A 226 -9.31 -0.31 0.11
N MET A 227 -8.67 0.25 -0.91
CA MET A 227 -7.31 -0.09 -1.30
C MET A 227 -6.28 0.29 -0.23
N ILE A 228 -6.35 1.52 0.30
CA ILE A 228 -5.44 1.97 1.37
C ILE A 228 -5.59 1.09 2.60
N ASN A 229 -6.83 0.71 2.94
CA ASN A 229 -7.11 -0.20 4.04
C ASN A 229 -6.48 -1.58 3.80
N ASN A 230 -6.58 -2.13 2.58
CA ASN A 230 -5.95 -3.41 2.25
C ASN A 230 -4.41 -3.32 2.20
N LEU A 231 -3.84 -2.20 1.78
CA LEU A 231 -2.39 -1.95 1.83
C LEU A 231 -1.87 -1.88 3.28
N GLY A 232 -2.65 -1.29 4.19
CA GLY A 232 -2.30 -1.15 5.61
C GLY A 232 -2.65 -2.38 6.47
N ARG A 233 -3.44 -3.31 5.95
CA ARG A 233 -3.85 -4.52 6.67
C ARG A 233 -2.68 -5.48 6.84
N THR A 234 -2.58 -6.05 8.03
CA THR A 234 -1.61 -7.10 8.31
C THR A 234 -2.03 -8.40 7.64
N ASN A 235 -1.21 -8.92 6.72
CA ASN A 235 -1.43 -10.19 6.04
C ASN A 235 -0.41 -11.25 6.50
N ILE A 236 -0.87 -12.43 6.88
CA ILE A 236 -0.03 -13.53 7.34
C ILE A 236 0.91 -14.03 6.24
N SER A 237 0.44 -13.99 4.99
CA SER A 237 1.24 -14.37 3.82
C SER A 237 2.47 -13.48 3.64
N ASP A 238 2.40 -12.21 4.06
CA ASP A 238 3.54 -11.30 3.98
C ASP A 238 4.67 -11.67 4.95
N PHE A 239 4.37 -12.40 6.03
CA PHE A 239 5.37 -12.90 6.97
C PHE A 239 5.80 -14.33 6.69
N PHE A 240 5.00 -15.08 5.93
CA PHE A 240 5.25 -16.48 5.58
C PHE A 240 4.97 -16.70 4.09
N PRO A 241 5.97 -16.50 3.21
CA PRO A 241 5.79 -16.60 1.75
C PRO A 241 5.24 -17.94 1.26
N VAL A 242 5.46 -19.03 2.02
CA VAL A 242 4.87 -20.35 1.71
C VAL A 242 3.34 -20.32 1.71
N LEU A 243 2.73 -19.39 2.46
CA LEU A 243 1.28 -19.24 2.56
C LEU A 243 0.67 -18.33 1.49
N GLU A 244 1.49 -17.64 0.70
CA GLU A 244 1.05 -16.65 -0.29
C GLU A 244 0.00 -17.19 -1.26
N LYS A 245 0.21 -18.41 -1.76
CA LYS A 245 -0.68 -19.05 -2.74
C LYS A 245 -2.10 -19.34 -2.22
N PHE A 246 -2.31 -19.35 -0.91
CA PHE A 246 -3.60 -19.71 -0.33
C PHE A 246 -4.50 -18.51 -0.08
N ASP A 247 -3.96 -17.28 -0.12
CA ASP A 247 -4.69 -16.04 0.17
C ASP A 247 -5.62 -16.16 1.40
N LEU A 248 -5.06 -16.60 2.53
CA LEU A 248 -5.84 -17.00 3.73
C LEU A 248 -6.76 -15.90 4.27
N GLN A 249 -6.39 -14.63 4.04
CA GLN A 249 -7.17 -13.46 4.47
C GLN A 249 -7.96 -12.82 3.33
N GLY A 250 -7.90 -13.36 2.11
CA GLY A 250 -8.60 -12.85 0.94
C GLY A 250 -8.09 -11.49 0.43
N ILE A 251 -6.91 -11.05 0.86
CA ILE A 251 -6.38 -9.71 0.58
C ILE A 251 -5.99 -9.59 -0.89
N ASP A 252 -5.38 -10.62 -1.47
CA ASP A 252 -5.02 -10.61 -2.89
C ASP A 252 -6.27 -10.54 -3.77
N ARG A 253 -7.27 -11.39 -3.47
CA ARG A 253 -8.54 -11.41 -4.17
C ARG A 253 -9.26 -10.05 -4.09
N GLN A 254 -9.38 -9.48 -2.89
CA GLN A 254 -10.02 -8.17 -2.70
C GLN A 254 -9.28 -7.08 -3.48
N MET A 255 -7.95 -7.06 -3.45
CA MET A 255 -7.16 -6.10 -4.22
C MET A 255 -7.39 -6.25 -5.72
N LYS A 256 -7.43 -7.47 -6.24
CA LYS A 256 -7.70 -7.72 -7.67
C LYS A 256 -9.09 -7.27 -8.10
N GLU A 257 -10.11 -7.46 -7.26
CA GLU A 257 -11.46 -6.96 -7.52
C GLU A 257 -11.48 -5.43 -7.59
N LEU A 258 -10.83 -4.74 -6.65
CA LEU A 258 -10.69 -3.28 -6.65
C LEU A 258 -9.94 -2.76 -7.88
N ILE A 259 -8.83 -3.41 -8.23
CA ILE A 259 -8.01 -3.06 -9.40
C ILE A 259 -8.80 -3.26 -10.68
N SER A 260 -9.59 -4.33 -10.81
CA SER A 260 -10.40 -4.57 -12.01
C SER A 260 -11.39 -3.43 -12.27
N TRP A 261 -11.99 -2.88 -11.21
CA TRP A 261 -12.86 -1.72 -11.35
C TRP A 261 -12.07 -0.49 -11.80
N LEU A 262 -10.91 -0.22 -11.18
CA LEU A 262 -10.05 0.90 -11.54
C LEU A 262 -9.52 0.79 -12.96
N ASP A 263 -9.25 -0.43 -13.42
CA ASP A 263 -8.81 -0.71 -14.76
C ASP A 263 -9.87 -0.27 -15.78
N THR A 264 -11.13 -0.66 -15.55
CA THR A 264 -12.28 -0.25 -16.37
C THR A 264 -12.48 1.27 -16.32
N PHE A 265 -12.33 1.85 -15.13
CA PHE A 265 -12.46 3.28 -14.92
C PHE A 265 -11.39 4.05 -15.71
N PHE A 266 -10.12 3.71 -15.56
CA PHE A 266 -9.01 4.35 -16.28
C PHE A 266 -9.14 4.16 -17.80
N GLU A 267 -9.56 2.98 -18.27
CA GLU A 267 -9.83 2.76 -19.71
C GLU A 267 -10.91 3.70 -20.23
N SER A 268 -12.03 3.83 -19.51
CA SER A 268 -13.09 4.75 -19.91
C SER A 268 -12.62 6.20 -20.01
N LEU A 269 -11.71 6.62 -19.11
CA LEU A 269 -11.15 7.97 -19.11
C LEU A 269 -10.16 8.18 -20.25
N ILE A 270 -9.26 7.22 -20.48
CA ILE A 270 -8.30 7.24 -21.58
C ILE A 270 -9.06 7.33 -22.91
N ASP A 271 -10.09 6.51 -23.10
CA ASP A 271 -10.91 6.49 -24.31
C ASP A 271 -11.65 7.80 -24.54
N LYS A 272 -12.27 8.36 -23.49
CA LYS A 272 -12.93 9.68 -23.57
C LYS A 272 -11.94 10.76 -24.01
N ARG A 273 -10.73 10.78 -23.43
CA ARG A 273 -9.73 11.79 -23.77
C ARG A 273 -9.20 11.64 -25.19
N VAL A 274 -8.90 10.42 -25.63
CA VAL A 274 -8.45 10.14 -27.00
C VAL A 274 -9.49 10.63 -28.02
N LYS A 275 -10.79 10.43 -27.76
CA LYS A 275 -11.86 10.92 -28.62
C LYS A 275 -11.92 12.44 -28.67
N MET A 276 -11.85 13.11 -27.53
CA MET A 276 -11.83 14.59 -27.47
C MET A 276 -10.66 15.18 -28.24
N ASP A 277 -9.45 14.63 -28.04
CA ASP A 277 -8.24 15.08 -28.74
C ASP A 277 -8.36 14.88 -30.27
N HIS A 278 -9.00 13.79 -30.71
CA HIS A 278 -9.27 13.55 -32.12
C HIS A 278 -10.27 14.56 -32.71
N GLU A 279 -11.36 14.85 -32.00
CA GLU A 279 -12.36 15.86 -32.41
C GLU A 279 -11.77 17.28 -32.49
N LEU A 280 -10.93 17.66 -31.52
CA LEU A 280 -10.23 18.95 -31.52
C LEU A 280 -9.27 19.08 -32.72
N LYS A 281 -8.57 18.00 -33.09
CA LYS A 281 -7.69 17.97 -34.27
C LYS A 281 -8.46 18.11 -35.58
N LEU A 282 -9.67 17.56 -35.67
CA LEU A 282 -10.53 17.67 -36.86
C LEU A 282 -11.13 19.07 -37.03
N ASN A 283 -11.42 19.77 -35.93
CA ASN A 283 -12.10 21.06 -35.94
C ASN A 283 -11.17 22.27 -36.21
N GLY A 284 -9.85 22.05 -36.39
CA GLY A 284 -8.92 23.06 -36.93
C GLY A 284 -8.69 24.30 -36.06
N ASP A 285 -9.07 24.29 -34.78
CA ASP A 285 -8.93 25.47 -33.91
C ASP A 285 -7.48 25.61 -33.39
N GLU A 286 -6.62 26.24 -34.20
CA GLU A 286 -5.20 26.45 -33.86
C GLU A 286 -4.97 27.38 -32.67
N ASN A 287 -5.97 28.18 -32.25
CA ASN A 287 -5.86 29.04 -31.07
C ASN A 287 -6.01 28.26 -29.76
N SER A 288 -6.63 27.07 -29.79
CA SER A 288 -6.74 26.18 -28.62
C SER A 288 -5.37 25.58 -28.21
N LYS A 289 -4.46 25.34 -29.18
CA LYS A 289 -3.12 24.77 -28.97
C LYS A 289 -2.19 25.62 -28.10
N LYS A 290 -2.44 26.94 -27.99
CA LYS A 290 -1.58 27.87 -27.24
C LYS A 290 -1.91 27.97 -25.74
N ASN A 291 -3.11 27.57 -25.34
CA ASN A 291 -3.58 27.57 -23.95
C ASN A 291 -3.97 26.17 -23.45
N GLU A 292 -3.67 25.13 -24.23
CA GLU A 292 -4.08 23.76 -23.91
C GLU A 292 -3.33 23.24 -22.69
N PHE A 293 -4.09 22.96 -21.64
CA PHE A 293 -3.61 22.17 -20.50
C PHE A 293 -3.13 20.83 -21.03
N LYS A 294 -1.82 20.60 -21.03
CA LYS A 294 -1.26 19.26 -21.19
C LYS A 294 -1.61 18.47 -19.94
N ASP A 295 -2.75 17.80 -19.98
CA ASP A 295 -3.08 16.84 -18.94
C ASP A 295 -2.11 15.65 -18.99
N PHE A 296 -2.18 14.81 -17.97
CA PHE A 296 -1.20 13.74 -17.79
C PHE A 296 -1.27 12.70 -18.91
N LEU A 297 -2.46 12.53 -19.51
CA LEU A 297 -2.65 11.64 -20.65
C LEU A 297 -1.97 12.17 -21.91
N GLN A 298 -2.05 13.47 -22.18
CA GLN A 298 -1.35 14.06 -23.32
C GLN A 298 0.18 13.99 -23.17
N VAL A 299 0.68 14.18 -21.94
CA VAL A 299 2.09 13.95 -21.63
C VAL A 299 2.48 12.49 -21.93
N PHE A 300 1.68 11.54 -21.47
CA PHE A 300 1.90 10.12 -21.71
C PHE A 300 1.90 9.76 -23.20
N GLN A 301 0.89 10.20 -23.94
CA GLN A 301 0.76 9.91 -25.38
C GLN A 301 1.98 10.43 -26.15
N LYS A 302 2.40 11.67 -25.84
CA LYS A 302 3.61 12.24 -26.43
C LYS A 302 4.84 11.39 -26.15
N LEU A 303 4.96 10.83 -24.95
CA LEU A 303 6.09 9.98 -24.57
C LEU A 303 6.05 8.59 -25.24
N GLN A 304 4.86 8.05 -25.47
CA GLN A 304 4.66 6.82 -26.25
C GLN A 304 5.06 7.05 -27.72
N ASP A 305 4.66 8.20 -28.30
CA ASP A 305 4.97 8.58 -29.67
C ASP A 305 6.45 8.91 -29.89
N GLN A 306 7.15 9.40 -28.87
CA GLN A 306 8.55 9.84 -28.98
C GLN A 306 9.57 8.70 -28.95
N GLY A 307 9.20 7.46 -28.59
CA GLY A 307 10.06 6.28 -28.78
C GLY A 307 11.44 6.32 -28.11
N GLU A 308 11.71 7.22 -27.17
CA GLU A 308 13.07 7.49 -26.65
C GLU A 308 13.59 6.47 -25.61
N SER A 309 12.84 5.41 -25.29
CA SER A 309 13.22 4.43 -24.25
C SER A 309 13.37 3.02 -24.81
N LYS A 310 14.48 2.34 -24.44
CA LYS A 310 14.73 0.91 -24.70
C LYS A 310 13.65 -0.02 -24.11
N THR A 311 12.81 0.49 -23.22
CA THR A 311 11.61 -0.19 -22.71
C THR A 311 10.37 0.63 -23.10
N PRO A 312 9.47 0.10 -23.95
CA PRO A 312 8.26 0.82 -24.33
C PRO A 312 7.39 1.06 -23.09
N PHE A 313 6.97 2.31 -22.89
CA PHE A 313 6.10 2.69 -21.79
C PHE A 313 4.67 2.25 -22.13
N THR A 314 4.12 1.29 -21.37
CA THR A 314 2.82 0.66 -21.70
C THR A 314 1.64 1.33 -21.00
N THR A 315 0.42 1.04 -21.45
CA THR A 315 -0.81 1.45 -20.75
C THR A 315 -0.86 0.92 -19.32
N THR A 316 -0.30 -0.27 -19.05
CA THR A 316 -0.16 -0.80 -17.68
C THR A 316 0.76 0.08 -16.84
N ASN A 317 1.86 0.59 -17.41
CA ASN A 317 2.72 1.51 -16.69
C ASN A 317 2.03 2.84 -16.41
N LEU A 318 1.21 3.35 -17.34
CA LEU A 318 0.39 4.53 -17.11
C LEU A 318 -0.60 4.33 -15.96
N LYS A 319 -1.37 3.24 -16.02
CA LYS A 319 -2.34 2.89 -14.96
C LYS A 319 -1.62 2.73 -13.62
N ALA A 320 -0.46 2.06 -13.60
CA ALA A 320 0.37 1.94 -12.40
C ALA A 320 0.96 3.26 -11.90
N LEU A 321 1.07 4.32 -12.73
CA LEU A 321 1.45 5.65 -12.26
C LEU A 321 0.29 6.44 -11.66
N PHE A 322 -0.94 6.11 -12.01
CA PHE A 322 -2.13 6.73 -11.44
C PHE A 322 -2.55 6.12 -10.11
N MET A 323 -2.01 4.93 -9.79
CA MET A 323 -2.10 4.30 -8.47
C MET A 323 -1.07 4.91 -7.51
#